data_AF-A0ABD0R872-F1
#
_entry.id   AF-A0ABD0R872-F1
#
_cell.length_a   1.000
_cell.length_b   1.000
_cell.length_c   1.000
_cell.angle_alpha   90.00
_cell.angle_beta   90.00
_cell.angle_gamma   90.00
#
_symmetry.space_group_name_H-M   'P 1'
#
loop_
_entity.id
_entity.type
_entity.pdbx_description
1 polymer ?
#
loop_
_entity_poly.entity_id
_entity_poly.type
_entity_poly.pdbx_seq_one_letter_code
_entity_poly.pdbx_strand_id
1 'polypeptide(L)'
;MASVSKQLLNALDDLVTDELKRFKWHLKNHKGISAAALEKADAPDAVDLMMKRFGPEEAVKITVDILREMNHNHLAKELENKHKQ
;
A
#
# COMPACT_ATOMS: atom_id res chain seq x y z
N MET A 1 -15.16 12.14 -4.55
CA MET A 1 -14.22 11.28 -3.81
C MET A 1 -13.28 10.62 -4.80
N ALA A 2 -11.96 10.65 -4.54
CA ALA A 2 -11.04 9.86 -5.34
C ALA A 2 -11.29 8.37 -5.08
N SER A 3 -11.19 7.52 -6.10
CA SER A 3 -11.25 6.07 -5.92
C SER A 3 -10.19 5.63 -4.91
N VAL A 4 -10.50 4.64 -4.07
CA VAL A 4 -9.56 4.08 -3.08
C VAL A 4 -8.22 3.71 -3.73
N SER A 5 -8.24 3.16 -4.94
CA SER A 5 -7.02 2.86 -5.71
C SER A 5 -6.13 4.09 -5.92
N LYS A 6 -6.71 5.28 -6.19
CA LYS A 6 -5.94 6.52 -6.34
C LYS A 6 -5.35 7.00 -5.02
N GLN A 7 -6.08 6.84 -3.91
CA GLN A 7 -5.59 7.22 -2.59
C GLN A 7 -4.38 6.37 -2.18
N LEU A 8 -4.47 5.06 -2.40
CA LEU A 8 -3.38 4.12 -2.19
C LEU A 8 -2.20 4.46 -3.10
N LEU A 9 -2.44 4.62 -4.41
CA LEU A 9 -1.37 4.89 -5.37
C LEU A 9 -0.58 6.15 -5.00
N ASN A 10 -1.27 7.26 -4.67
CA ASN A 10 -0.59 8.48 -4.26
C ASN A 10 0.31 8.26 -3.02
N ALA A 11 -0.15 7.49 -2.04
CA ALA A 11 0.65 7.18 -0.86
C ALA A 11 1.87 6.30 -1.18
N LEU A 12 1.77 5.42 -2.18
CA LEU A 12 2.90 4.61 -2.66
C LEU A 12 3.85 5.40 -3.57
N ASP A 13 3.35 6.38 -4.33
CA ASP A 13 4.16 7.25 -5.20
C ASP A 13 5.03 8.22 -4.39
N ASP A 14 4.61 8.57 -3.16
CA ASP A 14 5.41 9.35 -2.21
C ASP A 14 6.58 8.54 -1.59
N LEU A 15 6.63 7.22 -1.80
CA LEU A 15 7.73 6.37 -1.35
C LEU A 15 8.86 6.35 -2.37
N VAL A 16 10.11 6.45 -1.91
CA VAL A 16 11.25 6.24 -2.82
C VAL A 16 11.37 4.76 -3.20
N THR A 17 12.14 4.45 -4.24
CA THR A 17 12.27 3.10 -4.79
C THR A 17 12.63 2.03 -3.74
N ASP A 18 13.52 2.33 -2.80
CA ASP A 18 13.92 1.38 -1.76
C ASP A 18 12.87 1.22 -0.65
N GLU A 19 12.09 2.27 -0.36
CA GLU A 19 10.93 2.20 0.53
C GLU A 19 9.82 1.36 -0.10
N LEU A 20 9.53 1.56 -1.39
CA LEU A 20 8.57 0.75 -2.12
C LEU A 20 8.97 -0.74 -2.16
N LYS A 21 10.28 -1.05 -2.28
CA LYS A 21 10.77 -2.43 -2.14
C LYS A 21 10.50 -3.00 -0.75
N ARG A 22 10.75 -2.22 0.31
CA ARG A 22 10.44 -2.63 1.69
C ARG A 22 8.94 -2.83 1.88
N PHE A 23 8.10 -1.92 1.37
CA PHE A 23 6.65 -2.05 1.41
C PHE A 23 6.17 -3.37 0.78
N LYS A 24 6.69 -3.71 -0.41
CA LYS A 24 6.41 -5.00 -1.08
C LYS A 24 6.89 -6.19 -0.26
N TRP A 25 8.05 -6.08 0.40
CA TRP A 25 8.55 -7.12 1.30
C TRP A 25 7.60 -7.34 2.49
N HIS A 26 7.08 -6.27 3.10
CA HIS A 26 6.07 -6.37 4.16
C HIS A 26 4.77 -6.99 3.63
N LEU A 27 4.26 -6.58 2.47
CA LEU A 27 3.09 -7.19 1.85
C LEU A 27 3.24 -8.69 1.61
N LYS A 28 4.42 -9.12 1.14
CA LYS A 28 4.75 -10.54 0.96
C LYS A 28 4.68 -11.29 2.29
N ASN A 29 5.35 -10.80 3.33
CA ASN A 29 5.50 -11.54 4.59
C ASN A 29 4.27 -11.50 5.48
N HIS A 30 3.60 -10.34 5.58
CA HIS A 30 2.48 -10.16 6.50
C HIS A 30 1.14 -10.58 5.89
N LYS A 31 1.02 -10.53 4.56
CA LYS A 31 -0.25 -10.79 3.87
C LYS A 31 -0.18 -11.99 2.93
N GLY A 32 0.98 -12.63 2.79
CA GLY A 32 1.15 -13.85 2.00
C GLY A 32 0.86 -13.65 0.51
N ILE A 33 1.14 -12.46 -0.04
CA ILE A 33 1.06 -12.22 -1.49
C ILE A 33 2.24 -12.96 -2.14
N SER A 34 1.98 -13.58 -3.30
CA SER A 34 3.02 -14.33 -4.03
C SER A 34 4.25 -13.45 -4.29
N ALA A 35 5.42 -13.95 -3.91
CA ALA A 35 6.69 -13.29 -4.14
C ALA A 35 6.92 -12.96 -5.62
N ALA A 36 6.55 -13.90 -6.51
CA ALA A 36 6.69 -13.74 -7.95
C ALA A 36 5.83 -12.60 -8.50
N ALA A 37 4.68 -12.33 -7.88
CA ALA A 37 3.81 -11.22 -8.28
C ALA A 37 4.37 -9.86 -7.83
N LEU A 38 5.03 -9.80 -6.67
CA LEU A 38 5.54 -8.56 -6.09
C LEU A 38 6.97 -8.19 -6.55
N GLU A 39 7.76 -9.15 -7.02
CA GLU A 39 9.16 -8.92 -7.40
C GLU A 39 9.30 -7.92 -8.56
N LYS A 40 8.37 -7.96 -9.52
CA LYS A 40 8.35 -7.07 -10.69
C LYS A 40 7.23 -6.03 -10.66
N ALA A 41 6.34 -6.10 -9.68
CA ALA A 41 5.25 -5.14 -9.53
C ALA A 41 5.82 -3.73 -9.40
N ASP A 42 5.19 -2.73 -9.99
CA ASP A 42 5.38 -1.32 -9.65
C ASP A 42 4.38 -0.89 -8.54
N ALA A 43 4.23 0.42 -8.30
CA ALA A 43 3.27 0.93 -7.32
C ALA A 43 1.80 0.66 -7.74
N PRO A 44 1.38 0.96 -8.98
CA PRO A 44 0.07 0.57 -9.49
C PRO A 44 -0.22 -0.92 -9.36
N ASP A 45 0.70 -1.80 -9.76
CA ASP A 45 0.54 -3.24 -9.67
C ASP A 45 0.31 -3.71 -8.22
N ALA A 46 1.05 -3.13 -7.27
CA ALA A 46 0.88 -3.43 -5.85
C ALA A 46 -0.50 -3.01 -5.34
N VAL A 47 -1.00 -1.85 -5.77
CA VAL A 47 -2.35 -1.37 -5.42
C VAL A 47 -3.41 -2.30 -5.98
N ASP A 48 -3.32 -2.68 -7.26
CA ASP A 48 -4.29 -3.57 -7.89
C ASP A 48 -4.28 -4.96 -7.24
N LEU A 49 -3.12 -5.49 -6.87
CA LEU A 49 -3.00 -6.75 -6.12
C LEU A 49 -3.68 -6.66 -4.74
N MET A 50 -3.48 -5.57 -4.01
CA MET A 50 -4.12 -5.36 -2.70
C MET A 50 -5.64 -5.23 -2.86
N MET A 51 -6.10 -4.42 -3.81
CA MET A 51 -7.52 -4.21 -4.10
C MET A 51 -8.21 -5.51 -4.51
N LYS A 52 -7.60 -6.30 -5.40
CA LYS A 52 -8.15 -7.57 -5.88
C LYS A 52 -8.23 -8.61 -4.77
N ARG A 53 -7.28 -8.62 -3.84
CA ARG A 53 -7.18 -9.68 -2.83
C ARG A 53 -7.94 -9.38 -1.55
N PHE A 54 -7.91 -8.13 -1.08
CA PHE A 54 -8.45 -7.75 0.22
C PHE A 54 -9.68 -6.84 0.09
N GLY A 55 -9.89 -6.23 -1.08
CA GLY A 55 -10.92 -5.22 -1.26
C GLY A 55 -10.50 -3.84 -0.76
N PRO A 56 -11.31 -2.80 -1.04
CA PRO A 56 -10.95 -1.40 -0.82
C PRO A 56 -10.64 -1.06 0.65
N GLU A 57 -11.53 -1.39 1.58
CA GLU A 57 -11.37 -1.02 2.98
C GLU A 57 -10.14 -1.69 3.61
N GLU A 58 -9.95 -2.98 3.31
CA GLU A 58 -8.87 -3.76 3.90
C GLU A 58 -7.52 -3.40 3.25
N ALA A 59 -7.49 -3.08 1.95
CA ALA A 59 -6.30 -2.57 1.28
C ALA A 59 -5.79 -1.26 1.92
N VAL A 60 -6.70 -0.37 2.34
CA VAL A 60 -6.33 0.85 3.06
C VAL A 60 -5.72 0.53 4.42
N LYS A 61 -6.36 -0.31 5.23
CA LYS A 61 -5.82 -0.70 6.54
C LYS A 61 -4.43 -1.32 6.43
N ILE A 62 -4.26 -2.26 5.50
CA ILE A 62 -2.97 -2.91 5.24
C ILE A 62 -1.90 -1.89 4.88
N THR A 63 -2.22 -0.94 3.99
CA THR A 63 -1.27 0.08 3.56
C THR A 63 -0.87 0.99 4.71
N VAL A 64 -1.84 1.43 5.52
CA VAL A 64 -1.60 2.25 6.71
C VAL A 64 -0.70 1.52 7.72
N ASP A 65 -0.98 0.25 8.00
CA ASP A 65 -0.19 -0.54 8.95
C ASP A 65 1.26 -0.68 8.50
N ILE A 66 1.49 -1.02 7.23
CA ILE A 66 2.84 -1.18 6.67
C ILE A 66 3.58 0.16 6.67
N LEU A 67 2.92 1.26 6.29
CA LEU A 67 3.53 2.59 6.34
C LEU A 67 3.97 2.96 7.77
N ARG A 68 3.19 2.60 8.80
CA ARG A 68 3.57 2.79 10.20
C ARG A 68 4.76 1.92 10.60
N GLU A 69 4.79 0.65 10.20
CA GLU A 69 5.92 -0.25 10.44
C GLU A 69 7.23 0.28 9.82
N MET A 70 7.13 0.94 8.67
CA MET A 70 8.27 1.57 7.99
C MET A 70 8.62 2.97 8.53
N ASN A 71 7.96 3.44 9.59
CA ASN A 71 8.07 4.80 10.15
C ASN A 71 7.56 5.94 9.24
N HIS A 72 6.82 5.65 8.18
CA HIS A 72 6.11 6.64 7.35
C HIS A 72 4.77 7.06 7.99
N ASN A 73 4.81 7.44 9.26
CA ASN A 73 3.63 7.79 10.05
C ASN A 73 2.86 8.99 9.48
N HIS A 74 3.56 9.91 8.81
CA HIS A 74 2.94 11.03 8.10
C HIS A 74 2.01 10.52 6.98
N LEU A 75 2.54 9.70 6.07
CA LEU A 75 1.78 9.15 4.93
C LEU A 75 0.62 8.27 5.42
N ALA A 76 0.86 7.45 6.45
CA ALA A 76 -0.17 6.62 7.05
C ALA A 76 -1.36 7.47 7.57
N LYS A 77 -1.07 8.56 8.28
CA LYS A 77 -2.10 9.45 8.84
C LYS A 77 -2.84 10.21 7.74
N GLU A 78 -2.13 10.65 6.71
CA GLU A 78 -2.74 11.34 5.57
C GLU A 78 -3.71 10.41 4.82
N LEU A 79 -3.30 9.17 4.58
CA LEU A 79 -4.13 8.15 3.94
C LEU A 79 -5.38 7.82 4.76
N GLU A 80 -5.26 7.64 6.07
CA GLU A 80 -6.41 7.44 6.97
C GLU A 80 -7.39 8.62 6.93
N ASN A 81 -6.87 9.85 6.96
CA ASN A 81 -7.71 11.05 6.93
C ASN A 81 -8.45 11.16 5.60
N LYS A 82 -7.77 10.92 4.48
CA LYS A 82 -8.37 10.94 3.14
C LYS A 82 -9.44 9.86 2.96
N HIS A 83 -9.30 8.70 3.60
CA HIS A 83 -10.25 7.60 3.48
C HIS A 83 -11.50 7.76 4.37
N LYS A 84 -11.38 8.46 5.50
CA LYS A 84 -12.50 8.75 6.42
C LYS A 84 -13.42 9.89 5.95
N GLN A 85 -13.04 10.63 4.91
CA GLN A 85 -13.79 11.75 4.33
C GLN A 85 -14.64 11.32 3.16
#